data_AF-A5FCN8-F1
#
_entry.id   AF-A5FCN8-F1
#
_cell.length_a   1.000
_cell.length_b   1.000
_cell.length_c   1.000
_cell.angle_alpha   90.00
_cell.angle_beta   90.00
_cell.angle_gamma   90.00
#
_symmetry.space_group_name_H-M   'P 1'
#
loop_
_entity.id
_entity.type
_entity.pdbx_description
1 polymer ?
#
loop_
_entity_poly.entity_id
_entity_poly.type
_entity_poly.pdbx_seq_one_letter_code
_entity_poly.pdbx_strand_id
1 'polypeptide(L)'
;MNEKIEYILNQLTDKELAYFLKFKVPTYVKTTQTDILKYIEYKRKITKSQLFSLIDKDEITSNKEFLICKRCGSDKMFAYDVKWHIPITHFNAENEFASLYQRATGKDYNKLKVECFVCGKIIINPNNERLSFWEKLLKFLSLSILS
;
A
#
# COMPACT_ATOMS: atom_id res chain seq x y z
N MET A 1 -13.76 -0.71 23.90
CA MET A 1 -13.09 -0.56 22.59
C MET A 1 -14.10 -0.88 21.52
N ASN A 2 -13.97 -0.28 20.33
CA ASN A 2 -14.90 -0.50 19.23
C ASN A 2 -14.81 -1.97 18.75
N GLU A 3 -15.92 -2.71 18.77
CA GLU A 3 -16.00 -4.13 18.38
C GLU A 3 -15.40 -4.39 16.98
N LYS A 4 -15.52 -3.41 16.07
CA LYS A 4 -14.93 -3.50 14.73
C LYS A 4 -13.41 -3.51 14.75
N ILE A 5 -12.78 -2.77 15.67
CA ILE A 5 -11.32 -2.74 15.80
C ILE A 5 -10.82 -4.07 16.36
N GLU A 6 -11.48 -4.62 17.38
CA GLU A 6 -11.12 -5.93 17.93
C GLU A 6 -11.24 -7.03 16.88
N TYR A 7 -12.32 -7.02 16.10
CA TYR A 7 -12.51 -7.95 15.00
C TYR A 7 -11.34 -7.88 14.00
N ILE A 8 -10.97 -6.69 13.55
CA ILE A 8 -9.85 -6.49 12.62
C ILE A 8 -8.54 -7.00 13.20
N LEU A 9 -8.22 -6.63 14.46
CA LEU A 9 -6.97 -7.02 15.11
C LEU A 9 -6.88 -8.54 15.30
N ASN A 10 -8.01 -9.23 15.47
CA ASN A 10 -8.05 -10.69 15.56
C ASN A 10 -7.75 -11.41 14.24
N GLN A 11 -8.00 -10.77 13.10
CA GLN A 11 -7.68 -11.35 11.80
C GLN A 11 -6.18 -11.25 11.47
N LEU A 12 -5.40 -10.53 12.27
CA LEU A 12 -3.97 -10.34 12.05
C LEU A 12 -3.16 -11.39 12.82
N THR A 13 -2.23 -12.02 12.10
CA THR A 13 -1.16 -12.82 12.73
C THR A 13 -0.25 -11.93 13.56
N ASP A 14 0.54 -12.48 14.48
CA ASP A 14 1.45 -11.68 15.32
C ASP A 14 2.49 -10.93 14.47
N LYS A 15 2.97 -11.56 13.39
CA LYS A 15 3.85 -10.89 12.41
C LYS A 15 3.13 -9.70 11.76
N GLU A 16 1.90 -9.89 11.28
CA GLU A 16 1.13 -8.78 10.70
C GLU A 16 0.84 -7.69 11.74
N LEU A 17 0.52 -8.03 12.98
CA LEU A 17 0.35 -7.08 14.08
C LEU A 17 1.61 -6.26 14.31
N ALA A 18 2.80 -6.86 14.21
CA ALA A 18 4.06 -6.14 14.33
C ALA A 18 4.21 -5.05 13.26
N TYR A 19 3.95 -5.40 11.98
CA TYR A 19 3.99 -4.43 10.89
C TYR A 19 2.87 -3.39 10.99
N PHE A 20 1.68 -3.79 11.42
CA PHE A 20 0.54 -2.90 11.65
C PHE A 20 0.86 -1.86 12.74
N LEU A 21 1.41 -2.31 13.87
CA LEU A 21 1.87 -1.43 14.96
C LEU A 21 2.97 -0.47 14.51
N LYS A 22 3.91 -0.93 13.69
CA LYS A 22 5.05 -0.12 13.24
C LYS A 22 4.65 0.95 12.22
N PHE A 23 3.79 0.60 11.26
CA PHE A 23 3.55 1.45 10.10
C PHE A 23 2.15 2.08 10.05
N LYS A 24 1.11 1.36 10.51
CA LYS A 24 -0.29 1.82 10.36
C LYS A 24 -0.82 2.50 11.62
N VAL A 25 -0.52 1.98 12.82
CA VAL A 25 -0.99 2.58 14.07
C VAL A 25 -0.61 4.06 14.24
N PRO A 26 0.62 4.50 13.89
CA PRO A 26 0.98 5.92 13.99
C PRO A 26 0.11 6.87 13.17
N THR A 27 -0.63 6.38 12.16
CA THR A 27 -1.51 7.20 11.33
C THR A 27 -2.90 7.41 11.93
N TYR A 28 -3.26 6.67 12.99
CA TYR A 28 -4.54 6.85 13.68
C TYR A 28 -4.45 7.96 14.74
N VAL A 29 -5.61 8.46 15.19
CA VAL A 29 -5.69 9.39 16.32
C VAL A 29 -5.25 8.73 17.64
N LYS A 30 -4.71 9.51 18.58
CA LYS A 30 -4.08 9.01 19.82
C LYS A 30 -4.98 8.08 20.65
N THR A 31 -6.29 8.35 20.70
CA THR A 31 -7.27 7.52 21.41
C THR A 31 -7.32 6.11 20.81
N THR A 32 -7.44 6.02 19.48
CA THR A 32 -7.41 4.75 18.74
C THR A 32 -6.07 4.02 18.91
N GLN A 33 -4.94 4.74 18.88
CA GLN A 33 -3.63 4.13 19.14
C GLN A 33 -3.58 3.48 20.53
N THR A 34 -4.08 4.19 21.54
CA THR A 34 -4.12 3.71 22.93
C THR A 34 -5.00 2.46 23.06
N ASP A 35 -6.18 2.46 22.43
CA ASP A 35 -7.08 1.31 22.44
C ASP A 35 -6.44 0.07 21.80
N ILE A 36 -5.77 0.25 20.66
CA ILE A 36 -5.07 -0.85 19.97
C ILE A 36 -3.94 -1.42 20.85
N LEU A 37 -3.15 -0.57 21.50
CA LEU A 37 -2.07 -1.03 22.38
C LEU A 37 -2.62 -1.79 23.58
N LYS A 38 -3.68 -1.28 24.22
CA LYS A 38 -4.37 -1.97 25.32
C LYS A 38 -4.93 -3.32 24.87
N TYR A 39 -5.51 -3.40 23.67
CA TYR A 39 -5.98 -4.68 23.12
C TYR A 39 -4.86 -5.71 23.08
N ILE A 40 -3.73 -5.34 22.48
CA ILE A 40 -2.61 -6.25 22.28
C ILE A 40 -2.04 -6.72 23.62
N GLU A 41 -1.88 -5.80 24.57
CA GLU A 41 -1.35 -6.13 25.89
C GLU A 41 -2.31 -6.99 26.71
N TYR A 42 -3.59 -6.62 26.80
CA TYR A 42 -4.53 -7.30 27.70
C TYR A 42 -5.23 -8.52 27.09
N LYS A 43 -5.50 -8.52 25.77
CA LYS A 43 -6.21 -9.62 25.08
C LYS A 43 -5.27 -10.59 24.43
N ARG A 44 -4.25 -10.11 23.69
CA ARG A 44 -3.26 -10.98 23.04
C ARG A 44 -2.13 -11.38 24.00
N LYS A 45 -1.97 -10.68 25.14
CA LYS A 45 -0.95 -10.96 26.15
C LYS A 45 0.47 -10.96 25.58
N ILE A 46 0.73 -10.05 24.63
CA ILE A 46 2.02 -9.89 23.96
C ILE A 46 2.49 -8.45 24.13
N THR A 47 3.78 -8.28 24.42
CA THR A 47 4.41 -6.96 24.53
C THR A 47 4.79 -6.38 23.17
N LYS A 48 4.87 -5.04 23.10
CA LYS A 48 5.34 -4.35 21.89
C LYS A 48 6.75 -4.80 21.46
N SER A 49 7.63 -5.07 22.42
CA SER A 49 8.99 -5.54 22.14
C SER A 49 9.00 -6.91 21.46
N GLN A 50 8.18 -7.85 21.95
CA GLN A 50 8.01 -9.17 21.35
C GLN A 50 7.43 -9.10 19.93
N LEU A 51 6.49 -8.19 19.67
CA LEU A 51 6.01 -8.01 18.30
C LEU A 51 7.11 -7.45 17.39
N PHE A 52 7.86 -6.46 17.85
CA PHE A 52 8.88 -5.84 17.04
C PHE A 52 10.07 -6.74 16.72
N SER A 53 10.32 -7.81 17.49
CA SER A 53 11.29 -8.83 17.12
C SER A 53 10.84 -9.72 15.96
N LEU A 54 9.55 -9.69 15.56
CA LEU A 54 9.01 -10.42 14.41
C LEU A 54 9.14 -9.67 13.07
N ILE A 55 9.70 -8.46 13.09
CA ILE A 55 9.86 -7.63 11.90
C ILE A 55 11.19 -7.98 11.24
N ASP A 56 11.10 -8.54 10.04
CA ASP A 56 12.27 -8.83 9.23
C ASP A 56 12.98 -7.51 8.86
N LYS A 57 14.31 -7.53 8.86
CA LYS A 57 15.12 -6.36 8.48
C LYS A 57 15.12 -6.14 6.96
N ASP A 58 14.87 -7.20 6.19
CA ASP A 58 14.96 -7.19 4.73
C ASP A 58 13.57 -7.26 4.08
N GLU A 59 13.42 -6.71 2.87
CA GLU A 59 12.20 -6.88 2.09
C GLU A 59 12.07 -8.33 1.63
N ILE A 60 10.85 -8.88 1.67
CA ILE A 60 10.59 -10.26 1.26
C ILE A 60 10.71 -10.35 -0.26
N THR A 61 11.74 -11.06 -0.73
CA THR A 61 11.90 -11.47 -2.12
C THR A 61 10.91 -12.59 -2.43
N SER A 62 9.76 -12.22 -2.98
CA SER A 62 8.79 -13.16 -3.52
C SER A 62 8.65 -12.96 -5.02
N ASN A 63 8.74 -14.07 -5.76
CA ASN A 63 8.50 -14.12 -7.20
C ASN A 63 7.00 -13.95 -7.55
N LYS A 64 6.11 -13.87 -6.55
CA LYS A 64 4.68 -13.61 -6.72
C LYS A 64 4.41 -12.11 -6.56
N GLU A 65 4.76 -11.33 -7.57
CA GLU A 65 4.79 -9.86 -7.48
C GLU A 65 3.47 -9.18 -7.10
N PHE A 66 2.33 -9.85 -7.33
CA PHE A 66 1.00 -9.25 -7.13
C PHE A 66 0.17 -9.87 -6.00
N LEU A 67 0.62 -10.97 -5.40
CA LEU A 67 -0.20 -11.69 -4.40
C LEU A 67 0.14 -11.34 -2.95
N ILE A 68 1.30 -10.74 -2.69
CA ILE A 68 1.73 -10.41 -1.32
C ILE A 68 2.43 -9.06 -1.24
N CYS A 69 2.37 -8.44 -0.07
CA CYS A 69 3.08 -7.20 0.22
C CYS A 69 4.57 -7.49 0.41
N LYS A 70 5.43 -7.00 -0.47
CA LYS A 70 6.90 -7.18 -0.36
C LYS A 70 7.51 -6.63 0.94
N ARG A 71 6.80 -5.75 1.69
CA ARG A 71 7.27 -5.23 2.99
C ARG A 71 6.93 -6.13 4.17
N CYS A 72 5.69 -6.61 4.26
CA CYS A 72 5.22 -7.33 5.45
C CYS A 72 4.80 -8.78 5.17
N GLY A 73 4.83 -9.23 3.92
CA GLY A 73 4.47 -10.58 3.49
C GLY A 73 2.98 -10.87 3.48
N SER A 74 2.14 -9.93 3.93
CA SER A 74 0.69 -10.10 4.00
C SER A 74 0.06 -10.06 2.61
N ASP A 75 -0.94 -10.90 2.40
CA ASP A 75 -1.85 -10.94 1.27
C ASP A 75 -3.09 -10.06 1.48
N LYS A 76 -3.26 -9.47 2.67
CA LYS A 76 -4.39 -8.59 3.01
C LYS A 76 -4.21 -7.23 2.33
N MET A 77 -4.77 -7.13 1.14
CA MET A 77 -4.79 -5.92 0.33
C MET A 77 -6.17 -5.26 0.36
N PHE A 78 -6.19 -3.93 0.25
CA PHE A 78 -7.40 -3.17 0.00
C PHE A 78 -7.24 -2.42 -1.32
N ALA A 79 -8.19 -2.64 -2.22
CA ALA A 79 -8.22 -2.05 -3.55
C ALA A 79 -9.41 -1.10 -3.65
N TYR A 80 -9.18 0.10 -4.16
CA TYR A 80 -10.20 1.13 -4.26
C TYR A 80 -9.92 2.08 -5.43
N ASP A 81 -10.99 2.63 -5.98
CA ASP A 81 -10.90 3.57 -7.07
C ASP A 81 -10.47 4.95 -6.56
N VAL A 82 -9.51 5.54 -7.27
CA VAL A 82 -9.09 6.92 -7.07
C VAL A 82 -9.21 7.68 -8.37
N LYS A 83 -9.58 8.96 -8.27
CA LYS A 83 -9.59 9.86 -9.41
C LYS A 83 -8.20 9.95 -10.01
N TRP A 84 -8.11 9.77 -11.33
CA TRP A 84 -6.89 10.03 -12.07
C TRP A 84 -6.53 11.51 -11.94
N HIS A 85 -5.34 11.80 -11.41
CA HIS A 85 -4.79 13.14 -11.41
C HIS A 85 -3.41 13.12 -12.03
N ILE A 86 -3.05 14.18 -12.72
CA ILE A 86 -1.75 14.29 -13.39
C ILE A 86 -0.95 15.37 -12.66
N PRO A 87 0.32 15.11 -12.28
CA PRO A 87 1.28 16.18 -12.09
C PRO A 87 1.45 16.94 -13.42
N ILE A 88 1.34 18.26 -13.41
CA ILE A 88 1.32 19.16 -14.59
C ILE A 88 2.47 18.93 -15.60
N THR A 89 3.52 18.19 -15.22
CA THR A 89 4.78 18.03 -15.94
C THR A 89 4.85 16.87 -16.94
N HIS A 90 3.83 16.00 -17.05
CA HIS A 90 3.87 14.85 -17.98
C HIS A 90 2.55 14.70 -18.75
N PHE A 91 2.55 15.02 -20.05
CA PHE A 91 1.44 14.80 -20.97
C PHE A 91 1.65 13.45 -21.69
N ASN A 92 0.75 12.49 -21.50
CA ASN A 92 0.76 11.19 -22.20
C ASN A 92 -0.64 10.87 -22.76
N ALA A 93 -0.76 9.80 -23.57
CA ALA A 93 -2.02 9.41 -24.21
C ALA A 93 -3.15 9.12 -23.20
N GLU A 94 -2.79 8.65 -22.00
CA GLU A 94 -3.75 8.37 -20.93
C GLU A 94 -4.43 9.65 -20.42
N ASN A 95 -3.68 10.75 -20.38
CA ASN A 95 -4.17 12.05 -19.94
C ASN A 95 -5.18 12.64 -20.93
N GLU A 96 -4.90 12.46 -22.22
CA GLU A 96 -5.82 12.85 -23.28
C GLU A 96 -7.11 12.02 -23.20
N PHE A 97 -6.98 10.71 -23.00
CA PHE A 97 -8.14 9.82 -22.84
C PHE A 97 -8.99 10.19 -21.62
N ALA A 98 -8.37 10.44 -20.46
CA ALA A 98 -9.07 10.87 -19.25
C ALA A 98 -9.85 12.18 -19.47
N SER A 99 -9.25 13.13 -20.19
CA SER A 99 -9.87 14.42 -20.51
C SER A 99 -11.05 14.26 -21.48
N LEU A 100 -10.90 13.41 -22.51
CA LEU A 100 -11.98 13.09 -23.45
C LEU A 100 -13.13 12.36 -22.76
N TYR A 101 -12.82 11.38 -21.92
CA TYR A 101 -13.82 10.65 -21.14
C TYR A 101 -14.66 11.59 -20.28
N GLN A 102 -14.01 12.50 -19.55
CA GLN A 102 -14.70 13.46 -18.71
C GLN A 102 -15.56 14.43 -19.53
N ARG A 103 -15.07 14.91 -20.68
CA ARG A 103 -15.88 15.75 -21.59
C ARG A 103 -17.08 15.01 -22.15
N ALA A 104 -16.93 13.75 -22.53
CA ALA A 104 -17.98 12.96 -23.14
C ALA A 104 -19.06 12.50 -22.13
N THR A 105 -18.67 12.22 -20.88
CA THR A 105 -19.55 11.57 -19.90
C THR A 105 -19.93 12.46 -18.72
N GLY A 106 -19.22 13.57 -18.50
CA GLY A 106 -19.33 14.39 -17.29
C GLY A 106 -18.83 13.71 -16.02
N LYS A 107 -18.23 12.52 -16.11
CA LYS A 107 -17.78 11.72 -14.96
C LYS A 107 -16.27 11.78 -14.78
N ASP A 108 -15.84 11.56 -13.55
CA ASP A 108 -14.43 11.44 -13.22
C ASP A 108 -13.85 10.13 -13.78
N TYR A 109 -12.66 10.24 -14.38
CA TYR A 109 -11.89 9.07 -14.81
C TYR A 109 -11.17 8.49 -13.59
N ASN A 110 -11.61 7.31 -13.15
CA ASN A 110 -11.10 6.64 -11.96
C ASN A 110 -10.19 5.47 -12.34
N LYS A 111 -9.17 5.22 -11.51
CA LYS A 111 -8.28 4.06 -11.63
C LYS A 111 -8.10 3.35 -10.30
N LEU A 112 -7.79 2.06 -10.40
CA LEU A 112 -7.55 1.21 -9.24
C LEU A 112 -6.25 1.61 -8.52
N LYS A 113 -6.35 1.88 -7.22
CA LYS A 113 -5.23 1.95 -6.29
C LYS A 113 -5.27 0.74 -5.36
N VAL A 114 -4.10 0.13 -5.11
CA VAL A 114 -3.97 -1.02 -4.22
C VAL A 114 -2.99 -0.72 -3.11
N GLU A 115 -3.42 -0.90 -1.87
CA GLU A 115 -2.62 -0.70 -0.66
C GLU A 115 -2.66 -1.94 0.23
N CYS A 116 -1.53 -2.24 0.88
CA CYS A 116 -1.49 -3.27 1.92
C CYS A 116 -2.25 -2.78 3.16
N PHE A 117 -3.29 -3.51 3.55
CA PHE A 117 -4.11 -3.19 4.71
C PHE A 117 -3.28 -3.19 6.01
N VAL A 118 -2.29 -4.08 6.11
CA VAL A 118 -1.46 -4.26 7.31
C VAL A 118 -0.47 -3.12 7.49
N CYS A 119 0.37 -2.83 6.49
CA CYS A 119 1.48 -1.89 6.67
C CYS A 119 1.32 -0.57 5.90
N GLY A 120 0.23 -0.40 5.16
CA GLY A 120 -0.04 0.79 4.35
C GLY A 120 0.89 0.99 3.15
N LYS A 121 1.72 0.00 2.79
CA LYS A 121 2.56 0.08 1.59
C LYS A 121 1.64 0.11 0.37
N ILE A 122 1.78 1.15 -0.46
CA ILE A 122 1.08 1.24 -1.74
C ILE A 122 1.75 0.27 -2.70
N ILE A 123 0.96 -0.65 -3.26
CA ILE A 123 1.40 -1.67 -4.20
C ILE A 123 1.20 -1.17 -5.64
N ILE A 124 0.02 -0.59 -5.90
CA ILE A 124 -0.32 0.04 -7.18
C ILE A 124 -0.79 1.46 -6.87
N ASN A 125 -0.13 2.46 -7.46
CA ASN A 125 -0.56 3.85 -7.39
C ASN A 125 -0.73 4.40 -8.80
N PRO A 126 -1.97 4.60 -9.28
CA PRO A 126 -2.17 5.12 -10.64
C PRO A 126 -1.63 6.55 -10.79
N ASN A 127 -1.62 7.36 -9.73
CA ASN A 127 -1.23 8.77 -9.80
C ASN A 127 0.23 9.03 -9.39
N ASN A 128 1.04 7.99 -9.22
CA ASN A 128 2.46 8.13 -8.84
C ASN A 128 3.32 7.28 -9.76
N GLU A 129 3.35 7.65 -11.03
CA GLU A 129 4.37 7.17 -11.95
C GLU A 129 5.66 7.97 -11.72
N ARG A 130 6.53 7.50 -10.82
CA ARG A 130 7.95 7.52 -11.18
C ARG A 130 8.09 6.43 -12.22
N LEU A 131 8.25 6.85 -13.48
CA LEU A 131 8.50 6.05 -14.68
C LEU A 131 8.68 4.55 -14.40
N SER A 132 7.74 3.79 -14.92
CA SER A 132 7.61 2.35 -14.73
C SER A 132 8.96 1.63 -14.95
N PHE A 133 9.12 0.49 -14.28
CA PHE A 133 10.26 -0.41 -14.51
C PHE A 133 10.47 -0.71 -16.01
N TRP A 134 9.38 -0.77 -16.80
CA TRP A 134 9.41 -0.92 -18.26
C TRP A 134 9.99 0.29 -18.98
N GLU A 135 9.73 1.52 -18.54
CA GLU A 135 10.36 2.72 -19.09
C GLU A 135 11.85 2.80 -18.74
N LYS A 136 12.28 2.28 -17.58
CA LYS A 136 13.71 2.11 -17.24
C LYS A 136 14.38 1.03 -18.09
N LEU A 137 13.68 -0.09 -18.34
CA LEU A 137 14.17 -1.21 -19.15
C LEU A 137 14.32 -0.81 -20.63
N LEU A 138 13.33 -0.10 -21.18
CA LEU A 138 13.36 0.42 -22.55
C LEU A 138 14.48 1.45 -22.76
N LYS A 139 14.73 2.31 -21.76
CA LYS A 139 15.82 3.30 -21.81
C LYS A 139 17.22 2.67 -21.75
N PHE A 140 17.37 1.53 -21.06
CA PHE A 140 18.61 0.76 -21.02
C PHE A 140 18.87 0.05 -22.36
N LEU A 141 17.84 -0.55 -22.96
CA LEU A 141 17.93 -1.21 -24.26
C LEU A 141 18.17 -0.23 -25.42
N SER A 142 17.65 1.00 -25.36
CA SER A 142 17.90 2.03 -26.38
C SER A 142 19.32 2.60 -26.36
N LEU A 143 20.04 2.50 -25.23
CA LEU A 143 21.43 2.96 -25.10
C LEU A 143 22.45 1.92 -25.61
N SER A 144 22.09 0.63 -25.59
CA SER A 144 22.92 -0.48 -26.10
C SER A 144 22.86 -0.69 -27.62
N ILE A 145 22.07 0.12 -28.34
CA ILE A 145 21.94 0.06 -29.81
C ILE A 145 22.72 1.23 -30.48
N LEU A 146 23.26 2.16 -29.69
CA LEU A 146 24.00 3.35 -30.17
C LEU A 146 25.47 3.42 -29.70
N SER A 147 26.01 2.32 -29.19
CA SER A 147 27.43 2.09 -28.88
C SER A 147 27.86 0.77 -29.48
#